data_AF-A0A6I5F4I2-F1
#
_entry.id   AF-A0A6I5F4I2-F1
#
_cell.length_a   1.000
_cell.length_b   1.000
_cell.length_c   1.000
_cell.angle_alpha   90.00
_cell.angle_beta   90.00
_cell.angle_gamma   90.00
#
_symmetry.space_group_name_H-M   'P 1'
#
loop_
_entity.id
_entity.type
_entity.pdbx_description
1 polymer ?
#
loop_
_entity_poly.entity_id
_entity_poly.type
_entity_poly.pdbx_seq_one_letter_code
_entity_poly.pdbx_strand_id
1 'polypeptide(L)'
;MSTETRRRRTRSPHGSTPNKRFKFLAGATALALPLAAMVGLASPASAAASATATYAKASDWGSGFEGKWTVKNTGTTTLSSWTVEWDFPSNTKVTSAWDATVTNSANHWTAKNLGWNGTLAPGASVSFGFNGSGNGAPSGCKLNGNPCDGSTNPGDTPPSAPGKPTASDITNTSVKLSWAAATDDKGVKNYDVKRNGATVATVTGTTYTNTGLTAGTDYTYTVVARDTADQTGPASAATAVRTTGGGGGENPGGGKINLGYFTNWGSYTVKNLVTSGSADKITHINYAFGNVQNGKCTIGDAYEDYEKSYTAANSVDGVADTWDQPLRGHFNQLRKLKAQYPHIKILWSFGGWTWSGGFGQAVQNPTAFAQSCYDLVEDPRWADVFDGIDLDWEYPNACGLTCDNSGPASIKNMMQAMRAKFGPNNLLTAAITADGSNGGKLDAADYGGAAQYIDWYDVMTYDYFGSWSAQGPTAPHSPLTSYPGIPAQGFNSADAIAKLKAKGVPAKKLLLGIGFYGRGWTGVTQSAPGGSATGPAAGIEPGNQYYKVLKTTCPATGTVGGTAYAHCGNNWWSYDTPATINSKMAWAKDQGLGGAFFWEFNGDTTDGELVKAISNGLK
;
A
#
# COMPACT_ATOMS: atom_id res chain seq x y z
N MET A 1 28.88 64.98 20.18
CA MET A 1 30.17 64.26 20.08
C MET A 1 29.91 62.92 19.41
N SER A 2 30.86 62.43 18.60
CA SER A 2 30.68 61.32 17.66
C SER A 2 30.87 59.93 18.28
N THR A 3 30.10 58.93 17.82
CA THR A 3 30.50 57.68 17.09
C THR A 3 29.26 56.75 16.99
N GLU A 4 28.79 56.35 15.80
CA GLU A 4 29.08 55.08 15.09
C GLU A 4 28.90 53.79 15.92
N THR A 5 28.21 52.70 15.49
CA THR A 5 28.03 52.17 14.12
C THR A 5 26.84 51.15 13.97
N ARG A 6 26.27 51.02 12.74
CA ARG A 6 25.63 49.82 12.10
C ARG A 6 24.38 49.13 12.73
N ARG A 7 23.21 49.19 12.04
CA ARG A 7 22.59 48.18 11.10
C ARG A 7 21.84 47.00 11.79
N ARG A 8 20.71 46.44 11.32
CA ARG A 8 19.76 46.65 10.17
C ARG A 8 18.49 45.82 10.51
N ARG A 9 17.25 46.18 10.14
CA ARG A 9 16.53 45.78 8.90
C ARG A 9 15.06 46.29 8.95
N THR A 10 14.53 46.72 7.81
CA THR A 10 13.07 46.82 7.52
C THR A 10 12.80 46.42 6.06
N ARG A 11 11.51 46.30 5.69
CA ARG A 11 10.99 45.51 4.55
C ARG A 11 11.10 46.17 3.15
N SER A 12 11.10 45.27 2.17
CA SER A 12 10.55 45.27 0.78
C SER A 12 9.40 46.24 0.44
N PRO A 13 8.89 46.26 -0.83
CA PRO A 13 9.57 46.28 -2.14
C PRO A 13 8.89 47.24 -3.17
N HIS A 14 9.50 47.47 -4.34
CA HIS A 14 8.88 47.53 -5.68
C HIS A 14 9.99 47.65 -6.73
N GLY A 15 9.76 47.27 -8.00
CA GLY A 15 10.83 47.20 -9.00
C GLY A 15 10.45 47.66 -10.42
N SER A 16 11.46 47.86 -11.26
CA SER A 16 11.36 47.80 -12.75
C SER A 16 12.73 48.04 -13.43
N THR A 17 13.22 47.04 -14.20
CA THR A 17 14.23 47.14 -15.30
C THR A 17 15.64 47.71 -14.98
N PRO A 18 16.73 47.26 -15.68
CA PRO A 18 17.12 47.91 -16.95
C PRO A 18 17.85 47.00 -17.98
N ASN A 19 18.34 47.65 -19.04
CA ASN A 19 18.88 47.12 -20.31
C ASN A 19 20.41 46.91 -20.37
N LYS A 20 20.84 45.99 -21.26
CA LYS A 20 22.05 46.00 -22.14
C LYS A 20 23.49 45.99 -21.57
N ARG A 21 24.34 45.14 -22.18
CA ARG A 21 25.66 45.48 -22.80
C ARG A 21 26.02 44.45 -23.89
N PHE A 22 27.03 44.73 -24.74
CA PHE A 22 27.10 44.29 -26.15
C PHE A 22 28.47 43.70 -26.58
N LYS A 23 28.44 42.74 -27.54
CA LYS A 23 29.44 42.39 -28.61
C LYS A 23 30.88 41.93 -28.26
N PHE A 24 31.35 40.87 -28.96
CA PHE A 24 32.40 40.96 -30.00
C PHE A 24 32.39 39.74 -30.97
N LEU A 25 33.05 39.85 -32.13
CA LEU A 25 33.12 38.89 -33.27
C LEU A 25 34.47 38.13 -33.28
N ALA A 26 34.53 36.82 -33.60
CA ALA A 26 34.81 36.16 -34.91
C ALA A 26 36.29 36.07 -35.37
N GLY A 27 36.67 34.94 -35.98
CA GLY A 27 37.97 34.66 -36.63
C GLY A 27 38.08 33.23 -37.16
N ALA A 28 38.72 33.01 -38.32
CA ALA A 28 38.78 31.71 -39.02
C ALA A 28 40.11 31.53 -39.81
N THR A 29 40.50 30.29 -40.14
CA THR A 29 41.67 29.98 -40.99
C THR A 29 41.59 28.58 -41.65
N ALA A 30 42.34 28.40 -42.74
CA ALA A 30 42.55 27.14 -43.51
C ALA A 30 44.10 26.87 -43.61
N LEU A 31 44.70 26.01 -44.44
CA LEU A 31 44.31 25.28 -45.66
C LEU A 31 45.40 24.22 -46.02
N ALA A 32 45.05 23.00 -46.50
CA ALA A 32 45.83 22.25 -47.53
C ALA A 32 45.22 20.87 -47.92
N LEU A 33 45.56 20.39 -49.12
CA LEU A 33 45.13 19.14 -49.81
C LEU A 33 46.36 18.40 -50.39
N PRO A 34 46.31 17.08 -50.70
CA PRO A 34 46.07 16.68 -52.10
C PRO A 34 45.31 15.33 -52.32
N LEU A 35 45.10 15.00 -53.61
CA LEU A 35 44.22 13.96 -54.20
C LEU A 35 44.60 12.48 -53.90
N ALA A 36 43.59 11.61 -53.80
CA ALA A 36 43.48 10.36 -54.60
C ALA A 36 42.03 9.80 -54.57
N ALA A 37 41.63 9.11 -55.64
CA ALA A 37 40.26 8.66 -55.91
C ALA A 37 39.74 7.49 -55.04
N MET A 38 38.43 7.45 -54.80
CA MET A 38 37.57 6.32 -55.19
C MET A 38 36.11 6.77 -55.38
N VAL A 39 35.49 6.32 -56.47
CA VAL A 39 34.06 6.53 -56.76
C VAL A 39 33.26 5.43 -56.07
N GLY A 40 32.26 5.82 -55.28
CA GLY A 40 31.29 4.91 -54.68
C GLY A 40 29.91 5.55 -54.69
N LEU A 41 29.07 5.16 -55.64
CA LEU A 41 27.69 5.62 -55.76
C LEU A 41 26.86 5.12 -54.57
N ALA A 42 26.49 6.03 -53.66
CA ALA A 42 25.43 5.80 -52.69
C ALA A 42 24.24 6.70 -53.05
N SER A 43 23.29 6.13 -53.78
CA SER A 43 21.98 6.76 -54.03
C SER A 43 21.33 7.18 -52.71
N PRO A 44 20.52 8.26 -52.68
CA PRO A 44 19.67 8.52 -51.52
C PRO A 44 18.78 7.30 -51.31
N ALA A 45 18.81 6.73 -50.10
CA ALA A 45 17.94 5.61 -49.76
C ALA A 45 16.49 6.08 -49.87
N SER A 46 15.78 5.61 -50.89
CA SER A 46 14.36 5.89 -51.07
C SER A 46 13.61 5.37 -49.85
N ALA A 47 13.03 6.29 -49.07
CA ALA A 47 12.14 5.92 -47.97
C ALA A 47 10.94 5.19 -48.57
N ALA A 48 10.94 3.86 -48.43
CA ALA A 48 9.92 3.00 -49.03
C ALA A 48 8.54 3.37 -48.47
N ALA A 49 7.59 3.65 -49.36
CA ALA A 49 6.21 3.85 -48.99
C ALA A 49 5.63 2.48 -48.56
N SER A 50 5.63 2.19 -47.26
CA SER A 50 4.85 1.08 -46.72
C SER A 50 3.36 1.39 -46.88
N ALA A 51 2.63 0.46 -47.46
CA ALA A 51 1.19 0.52 -47.57
C ALA A 51 0.64 -0.89 -47.44
N THR A 52 -0.60 -1.02 -46.97
CA THR A 52 -1.27 -2.30 -46.79
C THR A 52 -2.59 -2.34 -47.54
N ALA A 53 -3.04 -3.52 -47.93
CA ALA A 53 -4.35 -3.77 -48.50
C ALA A 53 -5.02 -4.93 -47.74
N THR A 54 -6.20 -4.70 -47.17
CA THR A 54 -6.94 -5.73 -46.43
C THR A 54 -8.24 -6.09 -47.14
N TYR A 55 -8.53 -7.38 -47.24
CA TYR A 55 -9.76 -7.90 -47.81
C TYR A 55 -10.80 -8.20 -46.72
N ALA A 56 -12.05 -7.86 -47.01
CA ALA A 56 -13.22 -8.33 -46.27
C ALA A 56 -14.30 -8.78 -47.25
N LYS A 57 -15.03 -9.84 -46.91
CA LYS A 57 -16.30 -10.18 -47.57
C LYS A 57 -17.40 -9.38 -46.86
N ALA A 58 -17.97 -8.39 -47.53
CA ALA A 58 -18.96 -7.49 -46.95
C ALA A 58 -20.35 -8.12 -46.86
N SER A 59 -20.70 -8.99 -47.81
CA SER A 59 -21.89 -9.84 -47.77
C SER A 59 -21.66 -11.16 -48.52
N ASP A 60 -22.39 -12.22 -48.16
CA ASP A 60 -22.33 -13.54 -48.79
C ASP A 60 -23.75 -14.09 -48.93
N TRP A 61 -24.12 -14.57 -50.11
CA TRP A 61 -25.41 -15.20 -50.39
C TRP A 61 -25.26 -16.59 -51.02
N GLY A 62 -24.12 -17.24 -50.82
CA GLY A 62 -23.84 -18.64 -51.17
C GLY A 62 -23.50 -18.86 -52.65
N SER A 63 -24.28 -18.30 -53.58
CA SER A 63 -23.98 -18.34 -55.02
C SER A 63 -23.08 -17.18 -55.49
N GLY A 64 -22.94 -16.15 -54.65
CA GLY A 64 -22.07 -15.00 -54.86
C GLY A 64 -21.86 -14.21 -53.57
N PHE A 65 -21.06 -13.15 -53.66
CA PHE A 65 -20.63 -12.35 -52.52
C PHE A 65 -20.26 -10.92 -52.92
N GLU A 66 -20.25 -10.01 -51.95
CA GLU A 66 -19.61 -8.70 -52.07
C GLU A 66 -18.21 -8.75 -51.44
N GLY A 67 -17.17 -8.50 -52.24
CA GLY A 67 -15.80 -8.36 -51.79
C GLY A 67 -15.40 -6.89 -51.68
N LYS A 68 -14.69 -6.54 -50.60
CA LYS A 68 -14.20 -5.19 -50.35
C LYS A 68 -12.71 -5.23 -50.01
N TRP A 69 -11.91 -4.45 -50.73
CA TRP A 69 -10.52 -4.18 -50.39
C TRP A 69 -10.39 -2.81 -49.73
N THR A 70 -9.50 -2.67 -48.75
CA THR A 70 -9.15 -1.39 -48.13
C THR A 70 -7.65 -1.18 -48.21
N VAL A 71 -7.23 -0.21 -49.03
CA VAL A 71 -5.83 0.22 -49.17
C VAL A 71 -5.54 1.31 -48.13
N LYS A 72 -4.48 1.18 -47.35
CA LYS A 72 -4.03 2.15 -46.35
C LYS A 72 -2.57 2.51 -46.60
N ASN A 73 -2.27 3.81 -46.61
CA ASN A 73 -0.90 4.28 -46.54
C ASN A 73 -0.40 4.20 -45.08
N THR A 74 0.55 3.31 -44.80
CA THR A 74 1.15 3.11 -43.47
C THR A 74 2.53 3.77 -43.33
N GLY A 75 3.06 4.33 -44.42
CA GLY A 75 4.34 5.02 -44.47
C GLY A 75 4.27 6.51 -44.13
N THR A 76 5.40 7.18 -44.26
CA THR A 76 5.58 8.61 -43.94
C THR A 76 5.49 9.54 -45.15
N THR A 77 5.39 8.98 -46.36
CA THR A 77 5.30 9.71 -47.63
C THR A 77 3.93 9.52 -48.27
N THR A 78 3.46 10.51 -49.03
CA THR A 78 2.18 10.40 -49.75
C THR A 78 2.28 9.37 -50.87
N LEU A 79 1.36 8.39 -50.87
CA LEU A 79 1.20 7.45 -51.96
C LEU A 79 0.47 8.15 -53.12
N SER A 80 1.00 8.11 -54.33
CA SER A 80 0.43 8.78 -55.52
C SER A 80 -0.56 7.93 -56.32
N SER A 81 -0.44 6.60 -56.21
CA SER A 81 -1.30 5.62 -56.88
C SER A 81 -1.25 4.27 -56.17
N TRP A 82 -2.27 3.45 -56.39
CA TRP A 82 -2.32 2.08 -55.88
C TRP A 82 -2.88 1.12 -56.91
N THR A 83 -2.31 -0.08 -56.91
CA THR A 83 -2.73 -1.25 -57.68
C THR A 83 -2.74 -2.44 -56.73
N VAL A 84 -3.88 -3.11 -56.59
CA VAL A 84 -4.03 -4.34 -55.80
C VAL A 84 -4.17 -5.51 -56.75
N GLU A 85 -3.32 -6.52 -56.61
CA GLU A 85 -3.31 -7.77 -57.37
C GLU A 85 -3.69 -8.92 -56.43
N TRP A 86 -4.46 -9.91 -56.88
CA TRP A 86 -4.75 -11.14 -56.12
C TRP A 86 -5.19 -12.28 -57.04
N ASP A 87 -5.08 -13.51 -56.55
CA ASP A 87 -5.58 -14.71 -57.24
C ASP A 87 -6.90 -15.19 -56.63
N PHE A 88 -7.78 -15.75 -57.46
CA PHE A 88 -8.96 -16.50 -57.03
C PHE A 88 -8.90 -17.96 -57.52
N PRO A 89 -9.51 -18.93 -56.82
CA PRO A 89 -9.75 -20.27 -57.37
C PRO A 89 -10.54 -20.22 -58.69
N SER A 90 -10.34 -21.20 -59.58
CA SER A 90 -10.89 -21.16 -60.95
C SER A 90 -12.42 -21.04 -61.05
N ASN A 91 -13.14 -21.51 -60.03
CA ASN A 91 -14.58 -21.43 -59.87
C ASN A 91 -15.09 -20.07 -59.33
N THR A 92 -14.18 -19.14 -59.02
CA THR A 92 -14.48 -17.87 -58.33
C THR A 92 -14.05 -16.69 -59.21
N LYS A 93 -14.95 -15.71 -59.42
CA LYS A 93 -14.73 -14.58 -60.36
C LYS A 93 -15.40 -13.31 -59.87
N VAL A 94 -14.83 -12.15 -60.21
CA VAL A 94 -15.53 -10.87 -60.09
C VAL A 94 -16.51 -10.71 -61.26
N THR A 95 -17.70 -10.19 -61.00
CA THR A 95 -18.77 -9.98 -61.99
C THR A 95 -19.03 -8.50 -62.26
N SER A 96 -18.81 -7.62 -61.27
CA SER A 96 -18.90 -6.16 -61.37
C SER A 96 -18.08 -5.51 -60.26
N ALA A 97 -17.55 -4.30 -60.48
CA ALA A 97 -16.72 -3.59 -59.52
C ALA A 97 -17.00 -2.08 -59.54
N TRP A 98 -16.68 -1.41 -58.43
CA TRP A 98 -16.79 0.03 -58.24
C TRP A 98 -15.57 0.59 -57.50
N ASP A 99 -15.35 1.89 -57.61
CA ASP A 99 -14.21 2.65 -57.04
C ASP A 99 -12.80 2.19 -57.47
N ALA A 100 -12.70 1.20 -58.36
CA ALA A 100 -11.47 0.77 -59.02
C ALA A 100 -11.75 0.31 -60.45
N THR A 101 -10.76 0.42 -61.33
CA THR A 101 -10.75 -0.33 -62.60
C THR A 101 -10.24 -1.73 -62.31
N VAL A 102 -11.13 -2.73 -62.39
CA VAL A 102 -10.81 -4.15 -62.14
C VAL A 102 -10.72 -4.92 -63.46
N THR A 103 -9.62 -5.63 -63.67
CA THR A 103 -9.35 -6.49 -64.83
C THR A 103 -8.81 -7.85 -64.37
N ASN A 104 -8.80 -8.85 -65.25
CA ASN A 104 -8.23 -10.16 -64.95
C ASN A 104 -7.48 -10.80 -66.13
N SER A 105 -6.57 -11.70 -65.79
CA SER A 105 -5.97 -12.68 -66.70
C SER A 105 -6.18 -14.06 -66.10
N ALA A 106 -7.07 -14.86 -66.71
CA ALA A 106 -7.58 -16.11 -66.16
C ALA A 106 -8.11 -15.96 -64.72
N ASN A 107 -7.33 -16.41 -63.74
CA ASN A 107 -7.67 -16.42 -62.30
C ASN A 107 -7.00 -15.29 -61.52
N HIS A 108 -6.07 -14.56 -62.14
CA HIS A 108 -5.36 -13.43 -61.55
C HIS A 108 -6.14 -12.14 -61.80
N TRP A 109 -6.37 -11.36 -60.75
CA TRP A 109 -7.17 -10.14 -60.74
C TRP A 109 -6.32 -8.94 -60.37
N THR A 110 -6.57 -7.80 -61.02
CA THR A 110 -5.86 -6.55 -60.79
C THR A 110 -6.87 -5.42 -60.69
N ALA A 111 -6.83 -4.66 -59.59
CA ALA A 111 -7.63 -3.48 -59.35
C ALA A 111 -6.72 -2.24 -59.26
N LYS A 112 -6.97 -1.25 -60.12
CA LYS A 112 -6.21 0.00 -60.13
C LYS A 112 -7.09 1.18 -59.73
N ASN A 113 -6.48 2.13 -59.01
CA ASN A 113 -7.15 3.36 -58.61
C ASN A 113 -7.78 4.13 -59.79
N LEU A 114 -8.90 4.80 -59.52
CA LEU A 114 -9.49 5.80 -60.41
C LEU A 114 -8.78 7.15 -60.23
N GLY A 115 -9.03 8.09 -61.15
CA GLY A 115 -8.35 9.40 -61.16
C GLY A 115 -8.58 10.26 -59.91
N TRP A 116 -9.62 9.96 -59.11
CA TRP A 116 -10.00 10.72 -57.92
C TRP A 116 -9.57 10.07 -56.59
N ASN A 117 -9.05 8.83 -56.58
CA ASN A 117 -8.73 8.11 -55.34
C ASN A 117 -7.34 7.46 -55.27
N GLY A 118 -6.44 7.76 -56.21
CA GLY A 118 -5.06 7.24 -56.18
C GLY A 118 -4.18 7.81 -55.06
N THR A 119 -4.40 9.09 -54.70
CA THR A 119 -3.53 9.81 -53.76
C THR A 119 -3.95 9.58 -52.31
N LEU A 120 -3.08 8.98 -51.50
CA LEU A 120 -3.27 8.77 -50.06
C LEU A 120 -2.16 9.43 -49.25
N ALA A 121 -2.51 10.41 -48.42
CA ALA A 121 -1.61 10.96 -47.41
C ALA A 121 -1.22 9.90 -46.35
N PRO A 122 -0.09 10.07 -45.63
CA PRO A 122 0.29 9.20 -44.51
C PRO A 122 -0.87 8.93 -43.54
N GLY A 123 -1.14 7.65 -43.26
CA GLY A 123 -2.23 7.21 -42.39
C GLY A 123 -3.62 7.15 -43.04
N ALA A 124 -3.82 7.72 -44.22
CA ALA A 124 -5.10 7.71 -44.93
C ALA A 124 -5.39 6.36 -45.59
N SER A 125 -6.69 6.07 -45.79
CA SER A 125 -7.17 4.85 -46.45
C SER A 125 -8.22 5.17 -47.52
N VAL A 126 -8.35 4.27 -48.49
CA VAL A 126 -9.51 4.16 -49.38
C VAL A 126 -9.97 2.71 -49.47
N SER A 127 -11.22 2.49 -49.85
CA SER A 127 -11.71 1.15 -50.21
C SER A 127 -12.23 1.13 -51.64
N PHE A 128 -12.20 -0.04 -52.24
CA PHE A 128 -12.98 -0.35 -53.45
C PHE A 128 -13.74 -1.66 -53.24
N GLY A 129 -14.82 -1.86 -53.98
CA GLY A 129 -15.71 -3.00 -53.81
C GLY A 129 -16.08 -3.68 -55.13
N PHE A 130 -16.54 -4.92 -55.03
CA PHE A 130 -16.95 -5.72 -56.17
C PHE A 130 -17.94 -6.81 -55.80
N ASN A 131 -18.82 -7.19 -56.72
CA ASN A 131 -19.60 -8.42 -56.60
C ASN A 131 -18.86 -9.57 -57.28
N GLY A 132 -18.87 -10.75 -56.67
CA GLY A 132 -18.27 -11.97 -57.18
C GLY A 132 -19.24 -13.15 -57.20
N SER A 133 -18.89 -14.16 -58.00
CA SER A 133 -19.54 -15.48 -58.03
C SER A 133 -18.55 -16.55 -57.56
N GLY A 134 -19.08 -17.64 -57.00
CA GLY A 134 -18.27 -18.70 -56.38
C GLY A 134 -17.95 -18.44 -54.90
N ASN A 135 -17.19 -19.34 -54.28
CA ASN A 135 -16.98 -19.38 -52.82
C ASN A 135 -15.50 -19.23 -52.38
N GLY A 136 -14.57 -19.04 -53.31
CA GLY A 136 -13.15 -18.91 -53.02
C GLY A 136 -12.77 -17.61 -52.30
N ALA A 137 -11.73 -17.67 -51.48
CA ALA A 137 -11.08 -16.51 -50.89
C ALA A 137 -9.93 -16.02 -51.80
N PRO A 138 -9.59 -14.71 -51.77
CA PRO A 138 -8.44 -14.22 -52.51
C PRO A 138 -7.12 -14.66 -51.86
N SER A 139 -6.11 -14.94 -52.68
CA SER A 139 -4.75 -15.29 -52.23
C SER A 139 -3.69 -14.51 -53.03
N GLY A 140 -2.41 -14.66 -52.67
CA GLY A 140 -1.30 -14.08 -53.43
C GLY A 140 -1.26 -12.56 -53.49
N CYS A 141 -1.92 -11.87 -52.55
CA CYS A 141 -2.19 -10.44 -52.67
C CYS A 141 -0.92 -9.58 -52.73
N LYS A 142 -0.85 -8.69 -53.73
CA LYS A 142 0.17 -7.64 -53.81
C LYS A 142 -0.44 -6.24 -53.91
N LEU A 143 0.15 -5.27 -53.21
CA LEU A 143 -0.12 -3.85 -53.34
C LEU A 143 1.12 -3.18 -53.93
N ASN A 144 0.99 -2.61 -55.13
CA ASN A 144 2.09 -2.02 -55.89
C ASN A 144 3.31 -2.96 -56.00
N GLY A 145 3.06 -4.26 -56.22
CA GLY A 145 4.08 -5.31 -56.33
C GLY A 145 4.61 -5.90 -55.01
N ASN A 146 4.32 -5.30 -53.85
CA ASN A 146 4.75 -5.79 -52.53
C ASN A 146 3.63 -6.57 -51.83
N PRO A 147 3.90 -7.47 -50.85
CA PRO A 147 2.87 -8.15 -50.07
C PRO A 147 1.85 -7.19 -49.45
N CYS A 148 0.56 -7.53 -49.53
CA CYS A 148 -0.53 -6.66 -49.06
C CYS A 148 -0.57 -6.43 -47.53
N ASP A 149 0.11 -7.26 -46.73
CA ASP A 149 0.28 -7.04 -45.29
C ASP A 149 1.34 -5.97 -44.96
N GLY A 150 2.09 -5.49 -45.96
CA GLY A 150 3.19 -4.54 -45.78
C GLY A 150 4.48 -5.17 -45.28
N SER A 151 4.54 -6.51 -45.16
CA SER A 151 5.77 -7.25 -44.90
C SER A 151 6.69 -7.25 -46.14
N THR A 152 7.98 -7.48 -45.91
CA THR A 152 8.93 -7.80 -46.99
C THR A 152 8.95 -9.31 -47.32
N ASN A 153 8.22 -10.13 -46.54
CA ASN A 153 8.28 -11.59 -46.56
C ASN A 153 6.86 -12.18 -46.66
N PRO A 154 6.32 -12.44 -47.87
CA PRO A 154 4.98 -13.00 -47.99
C PRO A 154 4.90 -14.41 -47.38
N GLY A 155 4.06 -14.57 -46.34
CA GLY A 155 3.83 -15.85 -45.65
C GLY A 155 4.54 -16.01 -44.31
N ASP A 156 4.67 -14.93 -43.54
CA ASP A 156 5.11 -14.86 -42.14
C ASP A 156 3.90 -14.42 -41.27
N THR A 157 3.58 -15.14 -40.20
CA THR A 157 2.39 -14.86 -39.37
C THR A 157 2.79 -14.32 -37.99
N PRO A 158 2.20 -13.20 -37.51
CA PRO A 158 2.60 -12.62 -36.23
C PRO A 158 2.54 -13.59 -35.04
N PRO A 159 3.42 -13.44 -34.03
CA PRO A 159 3.51 -14.34 -32.91
C PRO A 159 2.20 -14.52 -32.14
N SER A 160 2.07 -15.67 -31.48
CA SER A 160 1.05 -15.86 -30.45
C SER A 160 1.30 -14.96 -29.23
N ALA A 161 0.28 -14.84 -28.37
CA ALA A 161 0.46 -14.18 -27.08
C ALA A 161 1.42 -15.01 -26.20
N PRO A 162 2.39 -14.39 -25.49
CA PRO A 162 3.16 -15.06 -24.46
C PRO A 162 2.26 -15.56 -23.31
N GLY A 163 2.76 -16.52 -22.53
CA GLY A 163 2.08 -16.95 -21.31
C GLY A 163 1.90 -15.81 -20.29
N LYS A 164 0.89 -15.92 -19.42
CA LYS A 164 0.71 -14.98 -18.30
C LYS A 164 2.01 -14.92 -17.46
N PRO A 165 2.61 -13.73 -17.23
CA PRO A 165 3.83 -13.64 -16.45
C PRO A 165 3.61 -14.04 -15.00
N THR A 166 4.45 -14.90 -14.44
CA THR A 166 4.53 -15.13 -13.00
C THR A 166 5.56 -14.19 -12.38
N ALA A 167 5.30 -13.76 -11.15
CA ALA A 167 6.17 -12.86 -10.40
C ALA A 167 6.85 -13.61 -9.25
N SER A 168 8.14 -13.39 -9.06
CA SER A 168 8.93 -13.90 -7.92
C SER A 168 9.95 -12.84 -7.48
N ASP A 169 10.71 -13.15 -6.43
CA ASP A 169 11.82 -12.32 -5.94
C ASP A 169 11.42 -10.84 -5.77
N ILE A 170 10.21 -10.62 -5.24
CA ILE A 170 9.62 -9.29 -5.08
C ILE A 170 10.26 -8.61 -3.88
N THR A 171 10.91 -7.48 -4.12
CA THR A 171 11.51 -6.64 -3.09
C THR A 171 10.79 -5.29 -3.02
N ASN A 172 11.33 -4.38 -2.22
CA ASN A 172 10.84 -3.00 -2.16
C ASN A 172 11.21 -2.15 -3.37
N THR A 173 12.09 -2.64 -4.25
CA THR A 173 12.57 -1.90 -5.42
C THR A 173 12.68 -2.76 -6.69
N SER A 174 12.27 -4.04 -6.63
CA SER A 174 12.34 -4.96 -7.77
C SER A 174 11.25 -6.03 -7.79
N VAL A 175 11.01 -6.59 -8.97
CA VAL A 175 10.31 -7.87 -9.18
C VAL A 175 11.00 -8.65 -10.30
N LYS A 176 11.11 -9.96 -10.15
CA LYS A 176 11.47 -10.86 -11.24
C LYS A 176 10.22 -11.44 -11.88
N LEU A 177 10.20 -11.44 -13.20
CA LEU A 177 9.12 -11.96 -14.02
C LEU A 177 9.63 -13.14 -14.84
N SER A 178 8.79 -14.16 -15.00
CA SER A 178 9.00 -15.26 -15.96
C SER A 178 7.70 -15.59 -16.68
N TRP A 179 7.78 -16.08 -17.92
CA TRP A 179 6.60 -16.43 -18.73
C TRP A 179 6.87 -17.64 -19.63
N ALA A 180 5.81 -18.26 -20.13
CA ALA A 180 5.92 -19.23 -21.21
C ALA A 180 6.16 -18.50 -22.54
N ALA A 181 7.02 -19.07 -23.39
CA ALA A 181 7.34 -18.52 -24.70
C ALA A 181 6.10 -18.41 -25.61
N ALA A 182 6.11 -17.44 -26.51
CA ALA A 182 5.19 -17.41 -27.64
C ALA A 182 5.64 -18.38 -28.74
N THR A 183 4.73 -18.69 -29.66
CA THR A 183 4.97 -19.49 -30.86
C THR A 183 4.82 -18.63 -32.09
N ASP A 184 5.62 -18.91 -33.11
CA ASP A 184 5.72 -18.17 -34.36
C ASP A 184 6.21 -19.12 -35.45
N ASP A 185 5.83 -18.92 -36.72
CA ASP A 185 6.19 -19.85 -37.80
C ASP A 185 7.57 -19.60 -38.43
N LYS A 186 8.19 -18.43 -38.18
CA LYS A 186 9.58 -18.11 -38.57
C LYS A 186 10.51 -17.91 -37.38
N GLY A 187 9.96 -17.62 -36.20
CA GLY A 187 10.63 -17.60 -34.90
C GLY A 187 10.49 -16.27 -34.15
N VAL A 188 10.40 -16.36 -32.81
CA VAL A 188 10.34 -15.19 -31.93
C VAL A 188 11.73 -14.59 -31.75
N LYS A 189 11.89 -13.30 -32.10
CA LYS A 189 13.11 -12.50 -32.01
C LYS A 189 13.32 -11.93 -30.60
N ASN A 190 12.29 -11.37 -29.98
CA ASN A 190 12.33 -10.81 -28.63
C ASN A 190 10.93 -10.62 -28.01
N TYR A 191 10.92 -10.16 -26.76
CA TYR A 191 9.74 -9.88 -25.94
C TYR A 191 9.78 -8.46 -25.40
N ASP A 192 8.74 -7.67 -25.66
CA ASP A 192 8.53 -6.35 -25.06
C ASP A 192 7.77 -6.49 -23.74
N VAL A 193 8.46 -6.25 -22.63
CA VAL A 193 7.91 -6.28 -21.27
C VAL A 193 7.31 -4.92 -20.93
N LYS A 194 6.02 -4.88 -20.61
CA LYS A 194 5.29 -3.65 -20.31
C LYS A 194 4.91 -3.58 -18.83
N ARG A 195 5.14 -2.41 -18.21
CA ARG A 195 4.70 -2.03 -16.86
C ARG A 195 3.67 -0.93 -16.99
N ASN A 196 2.47 -1.13 -16.43
CA ASN A 196 1.36 -0.16 -16.47
C ASN A 196 1.07 0.33 -17.92
N GLY A 197 1.15 -0.58 -18.89
CA GLY A 197 0.95 -0.31 -20.32
C GLY A 197 2.19 0.19 -21.11
N ALA A 198 3.21 0.73 -20.44
CA ALA A 198 4.42 1.22 -21.10
C ALA A 198 5.54 0.17 -21.16
N THR A 199 6.21 0.01 -22.31
CA THR A 199 7.37 -0.89 -22.43
C THR A 199 8.51 -0.39 -21.53
N VAL A 200 9.02 -1.26 -20.65
CA VAL A 200 10.15 -0.98 -19.75
C VAL A 200 11.43 -1.71 -20.13
N ALA A 201 11.32 -2.80 -20.88
CA ALA A 201 12.45 -3.53 -21.44
C ALA A 201 12.04 -4.35 -22.67
N THR A 202 13.00 -4.62 -23.54
CA THR A 202 12.90 -5.62 -24.61
C THR A 202 13.98 -6.67 -24.34
N VAL A 203 13.58 -7.95 -24.24
CA VAL A 203 14.48 -9.06 -23.86
C VAL A 203 14.37 -10.23 -24.83
N THR A 204 15.46 -10.97 -25.03
CA THR A 204 15.47 -12.17 -25.89
C THR A 204 15.05 -13.46 -25.15
N GLY A 205 15.21 -13.49 -23.83
CA GLY A 205 14.79 -14.60 -22.98
C GLY A 205 13.35 -14.45 -22.45
N THR A 206 12.85 -15.49 -21.77
CA THR A 206 11.52 -15.52 -21.16
C THR A 206 11.52 -15.10 -19.67
N THR A 207 12.53 -14.36 -19.24
CA THR A 207 12.63 -13.81 -17.88
C THR A 207 13.15 -12.38 -17.90
N TYR A 208 12.74 -11.58 -16.92
CA TYR A 208 13.20 -10.21 -16.74
C TYR A 208 13.06 -9.75 -15.28
N THR A 209 14.11 -9.13 -14.73
CA THR A 209 14.04 -8.47 -13.41
C THR A 209 13.88 -6.98 -13.62
N ASN A 210 12.71 -6.45 -13.26
CA ASN A 210 12.48 -5.01 -13.22
C ASN A 210 13.02 -4.44 -11.91
N THR A 211 13.79 -3.36 -11.98
CA THR A 211 14.43 -2.71 -10.82
C THR A 211 14.10 -1.21 -10.78
N GLY A 212 14.48 -0.52 -9.71
CA GLY A 212 14.16 0.90 -9.53
C GLY A 212 12.67 1.17 -9.32
N LEU A 213 11.94 0.19 -8.79
CA LEU A 213 10.53 0.34 -8.41
C LEU A 213 10.40 1.16 -7.12
N THR A 214 9.24 1.77 -6.93
CA THR A 214 8.82 2.38 -5.68
C THR A 214 8.33 1.28 -4.73
N ALA A 215 8.64 1.39 -3.44
CA ALA A 215 8.20 0.45 -2.42
C ALA A 215 6.68 0.57 -2.15
N GLY A 216 6.03 -0.51 -1.72
CA GLY A 216 4.60 -0.50 -1.38
C GLY A 216 3.68 -0.01 -2.51
N THR A 217 4.06 -0.28 -3.77
CA THR A 217 3.39 0.27 -4.95
C THR A 217 2.92 -0.86 -5.85
N ASP A 218 1.68 -0.75 -6.35
CA ASP A 218 1.08 -1.71 -7.25
C ASP A 218 1.51 -1.45 -8.71
N TYR A 219 1.91 -2.52 -9.38
CA TYR A 219 2.33 -2.52 -10.77
C TYR A 219 1.61 -3.64 -11.52
N THR A 220 1.23 -3.38 -12.77
CA THR A 220 0.64 -4.37 -13.68
C THR A 220 1.62 -4.68 -14.80
N TYR A 221 1.86 -5.97 -15.04
CA TYR A 221 2.79 -6.45 -16.06
C TYR A 221 2.09 -7.28 -17.14
N THR A 222 2.48 -7.04 -18.39
CA THR A 222 2.09 -7.81 -19.59
C THR A 222 3.31 -7.93 -20.50
N VAL A 223 3.39 -8.98 -21.32
CA VAL A 223 4.48 -9.20 -22.28
C VAL A 223 3.90 -9.37 -23.68
N VAL A 224 4.59 -8.82 -24.68
CA VAL A 224 4.27 -8.97 -26.11
C VAL A 224 5.45 -9.65 -26.81
N ALA A 225 5.20 -10.63 -27.67
CA ALA A 225 6.23 -11.24 -28.50
C ALA A 225 6.40 -10.52 -29.84
N ARG A 226 7.62 -10.56 -30.39
CA ARG A 226 7.99 -10.03 -31.71
C ARG A 226 8.74 -11.09 -32.52
N ASP A 227 8.38 -11.26 -33.79
CA ASP A 227 9.00 -12.20 -34.72
C ASP A 227 10.30 -11.67 -35.38
N THR A 228 10.88 -12.48 -36.26
CA THR A 228 12.06 -12.09 -37.06
C THR A 228 11.79 -11.02 -38.12
N ALA A 229 10.54 -10.82 -38.55
CA ALA A 229 10.08 -9.77 -39.46
C ALA A 229 9.65 -8.47 -38.74
N ASP A 230 9.89 -8.39 -37.43
CA ASP A 230 9.52 -7.29 -36.51
C ASP A 230 8.00 -7.06 -36.31
N GLN A 231 7.13 -7.99 -36.72
CA GLN A 231 5.69 -7.96 -36.41
C GLN A 231 5.47 -8.39 -34.94
N THR A 232 4.33 -8.02 -34.36
CA THR A 232 4.05 -8.23 -32.93
C THR A 232 2.72 -8.91 -32.68
N GLY A 233 2.74 -9.92 -31.81
CA GLY A 233 1.55 -10.64 -31.37
C GLY A 233 0.66 -9.89 -30.39
N PRO A 234 -0.45 -10.50 -29.95
CA PRO A 234 -1.24 -9.98 -28.84
C PRO A 234 -0.44 -9.96 -27.52
N ALA A 235 -0.87 -9.13 -26.57
CA ALA A 235 -0.29 -9.12 -25.23
C ALA A 235 -0.74 -10.34 -24.40
N SER A 236 0.14 -10.83 -23.53
CA SER A 236 -0.19 -11.82 -22.50
C SER A 236 -1.27 -11.29 -21.54
N ALA A 237 -1.95 -12.20 -20.84
CA ALA A 237 -2.79 -11.82 -19.70
C ALA A 237 -1.96 -11.07 -18.64
N ALA A 238 -2.61 -10.11 -17.96
CA ALA A 238 -1.95 -9.23 -17.01
C ALA A 238 -1.69 -9.89 -15.65
N THR A 239 -0.57 -9.53 -15.03
CA THR A 239 -0.22 -9.90 -13.65
C THR A 239 0.00 -8.65 -12.82
N ALA A 240 -0.80 -8.51 -11.75
CA ALA A 240 -0.61 -7.49 -10.73
C ALA A 240 0.45 -7.93 -9.73
N VAL A 241 1.31 -6.99 -9.30
CA VAL A 241 2.38 -7.18 -8.33
C VAL A 241 2.46 -5.95 -7.44
N ARG A 242 2.51 -6.15 -6.13
CA ARG A 242 2.83 -5.10 -5.16
C ARG A 242 4.27 -5.25 -4.69
N THR A 243 5.09 -4.22 -4.78
CA THR A 243 6.43 -4.22 -4.18
C THR A 243 6.36 -4.26 -2.66
N THR A 244 7.33 -4.92 -2.02
CA THR A 244 7.39 -5.00 -0.55
C THR A 244 7.83 -3.67 0.06
N GLY A 245 7.81 -3.56 1.40
CA GLY A 245 8.04 -2.26 2.06
C GLY A 245 6.99 -1.22 1.64
N GLY A 246 7.34 0.06 1.76
CA GLY A 246 6.38 1.17 1.62
C GLY A 246 6.23 2.02 2.88
N GLY A 247 7.24 1.99 3.76
CA GLY A 247 7.30 2.84 4.95
C GLY A 247 6.40 2.35 6.08
N GLY A 248 7.01 1.67 7.07
CA GLY A 248 6.35 1.45 8.35
C GLY A 248 5.75 2.76 8.88
N GLY A 249 4.49 2.67 9.34
CA GLY A 249 3.65 3.81 9.69
C GLY A 249 2.50 4.11 8.72
N GLU A 250 2.46 3.45 7.55
CA GLU A 250 1.39 3.63 6.55
C GLU A 250 0.51 2.38 6.46
N ASN A 251 -0.81 2.56 6.62
CA ASN A 251 -1.81 1.51 6.47
C ASN A 251 -1.69 0.88 5.06
N PRO A 252 -1.71 -0.46 4.89
CA PRO A 252 -1.70 -1.09 3.56
C PRO A 252 -2.81 -0.62 2.61
N GLY A 253 -3.96 -0.15 3.13
CA GLY A 253 -5.04 0.47 2.35
C GLY A 253 -4.92 2.00 2.15
N GLY A 254 -3.82 2.62 2.58
CA GLY A 254 -3.63 4.07 2.63
C GLY A 254 -4.27 4.73 3.87
N GLY A 255 -3.82 5.96 4.17
CA GLY A 255 -4.33 6.75 5.30
C GLY A 255 -3.66 6.45 6.64
N LYS A 256 -4.18 7.11 7.69
CA LYS A 256 -3.69 6.96 9.07
C LYS A 256 -4.14 5.65 9.70
N ILE A 257 -3.33 5.11 10.60
CA ILE A 257 -3.69 3.92 11.38
C ILE A 257 -4.70 4.29 12.48
N ASN A 258 -5.73 3.48 12.63
CA ASN A 258 -6.69 3.52 13.74
C ASN A 258 -6.77 2.08 14.29
N LEU A 259 -6.00 1.81 15.35
CA LEU A 259 -5.78 0.49 15.90
C LEU A 259 -6.52 0.33 17.24
N GLY A 260 -7.26 -0.77 17.43
CA GLY A 260 -7.93 -1.05 18.70
C GLY A 260 -7.42 -2.34 19.36
N TYR A 261 -7.23 -2.32 20.67
CA TYR A 261 -6.97 -3.53 21.44
C TYR A 261 -8.27 -4.29 21.75
N PHE A 262 -8.31 -5.56 21.34
CA PHE A 262 -9.37 -6.52 21.64
C PHE A 262 -8.84 -7.54 22.66
N THR A 263 -9.42 -7.57 23.86
CA THR A 263 -9.05 -8.52 24.92
C THR A 263 -9.68 -9.89 24.70
N ASN A 264 -8.93 -10.97 24.94
CA ASN A 264 -9.43 -12.33 24.88
C ASN A 264 -10.25 -12.71 26.13
N TRP A 265 -10.15 -11.93 27.20
CA TRP A 265 -11.06 -11.97 28.34
C TRP A 265 -12.18 -10.92 28.23
N GLY A 266 -13.20 -11.09 29.08
CA GLY A 266 -14.27 -10.12 29.28
C GLY A 266 -15.57 -10.46 28.53
N SER A 267 -16.50 -9.50 28.52
CA SER A 267 -17.83 -9.66 27.91
C SER A 267 -17.98 -9.02 26.53
N TYR A 268 -16.94 -8.34 26.04
CA TYR A 268 -16.93 -7.74 24.72
C TYR A 268 -16.52 -8.78 23.67
N THR A 269 -17.36 -8.98 22.66
CA THR A 269 -17.17 -10.00 21.62
C THR A 269 -16.79 -9.36 20.28
N VAL A 270 -16.19 -10.13 19.37
CA VAL A 270 -15.87 -9.65 18.02
C VAL A 270 -17.12 -9.14 17.29
N LYS A 271 -18.31 -9.71 17.57
CA LYS A 271 -19.59 -9.23 17.05
C LYS A 271 -19.91 -7.80 17.46
N ASN A 272 -19.45 -7.34 18.63
CA ASN A 272 -19.69 -5.97 19.09
C ASN A 272 -18.97 -4.92 18.22
N LEU A 273 -17.86 -5.29 17.56
CA LEU A 273 -17.18 -4.43 16.57
C LEU A 273 -18.09 -4.12 15.38
N VAL A 274 -18.88 -5.11 14.96
CA VAL A 274 -19.86 -4.98 13.86
C VAL A 274 -21.08 -4.21 14.33
N THR A 275 -21.71 -4.61 15.45
CA THR A 275 -22.97 -3.98 15.90
C THR A 275 -22.81 -2.53 16.36
N SER A 276 -21.62 -2.12 16.80
CA SER A 276 -21.32 -0.71 17.11
C SER A 276 -21.02 0.14 15.87
N GLY A 277 -20.73 -0.50 14.73
CA GLY A 277 -20.16 0.15 13.55
C GLY A 277 -18.69 0.55 13.70
N SER A 278 -17.97 -0.01 14.68
CA SER A 278 -16.53 0.22 14.89
C SER A 278 -15.68 -0.43 13.78
N ALA A 279 -16.10 -1.58 13.23
CA ALA A 279 -15.40 -2.29 12.16
C ALA A 279 -15.18 -1.41 10.90
N ASP A 280 -16.16 -0.57 10.54
CA ASP A 280 -16.07 0.40 9.43
C ASP A 280 -15.13 1.60 9.70
N LYS A 281 -14.51 1.67 10.88
CA LYS A 281 -13.83 2.88 11.39
C LYS A 281 -12.39 2.63 11.78
N ILE A 282 -12.07 1.40 12.18
CA ILE A 282 -10.71 0.92 12.46
C ILE A 282 -10.00 0.45 11.19
N THR A 283 -8.67 0.40 11.25
CA THR A 283 -7.83 -0.25 10.24
C THR A 283 -7.10 -1.47 10.79
N HIS A 284 -6.80 -1.50 12.10
CA HIS A 284 -6.05 -2.58 12.73
C HIS A 284 -6.70 -3.04 14.05
N ILE A 285 -6.47 -4.29 14.42
CA ILE A 285 -6.81 -4.88 15.73
C ILE A 285 -5.53 -5.50 16.30
N ASN A 286 -5.18 -5.16 17.54
CA ASN A 286 -4.27 -5.99 18.34
C ASN A 286 -5.11 -6.93 19.20
N TYR A 287 -4.97 -8.23 18.97
CA TYR A 287 -5.59 -9.26 19.79
C TYR A 287 -4.73 -9.52 21.02
N ALA A 288 -5.24 -9.13 22.19
CA ALA A 288 -4.56 -9.17 23.48
C ALA A 288 -5.11 -10.31 24.33
N PHE A 289 -4.31 -11.23 24.89
CA PHE A 289 -2.87 -11.39 24.69
C PHE A 289 -2.52 -12.86 24.43
N GLY A 290 -1.43 -13.07 23.69
CA GLY A 290 -0.60 -14.26 23.86
C GLY A 290 0.38 -14.06 25.01
N ASN A 291 0.85 -15.15 25.60
CA ASN A 291 1.73 -15.11 26.76
C ASN A 291 3.20 -15.30 26.34
N VAL A 292 4.14 -14.83 27.15
CA VAL A 292 5.58 -15.06 26.97
C VAL A 292 6.08 -15.90 28.14
N GLN A 293 6.39 -17.16 27.87
CA GLN A 293 6.82 -18.12 28.90
C GLN A 293 8.00 -18.95 28.40
N ASN A 294 8.95 -19.27 29.29
CA ASN A 294 10.07 -20.17 29.00
C ASN A 294 10.90 -19.74 27.77
N GLY A 295 11.00 -18.42 27.53
CA GLY A 295 11.66 -17.84 26.36
C GLY A 295 10.93 -18.03 25.03
N LYS A 296 9.61 -18.27 25.05
CA LYS A 296 8.76 -18.51 23.87
C LYS A 296 7.46 -17.72 23.93
N CYS A 297 6.87 -17.46 22.77
CA CYS A 297 5.44 -17.12 22.68
C CYS A 297 4.59 -18.36 22.95
N THR A 298 3.49 -18.21 23.69
CA THR A 298 2.53 -19.28 23.99
C THR A 298 1.08 -18.78 23.92
N ILE A 299 0.13 -19.70 23.77
CA ILE A 299 -1.32 -19.41 23.94
C ILE A 299 -1.56 -18.71 25.28
N GLY A 300 -2.48 -17.74 25.30
CA GLY A 300 -2.91 -17.05 26.50
C GLY A 300 -4.03 -17.82 27.20
N ASP A 301 -5.14 -18.03 26.49
CA ASP A 301 -6.27 -18.85 26.94
C ASP A 301 -6.87 -19.61 25.75
N ALA A 302 -6.54 -20.91 25.65
CA ALA A 302 -7.01 -21.76 24.55
C ALA A 302 -8.54 -21.78 24.41
N TYR A 303 -9.27 -21.66 25.53
CA TYR A 303 -10.72 -21.71 25.53
C TYR A 303 -11.29 -20.51 24.75
N GLU A 304 -10.93 -19.29 25.17
CA GLU A 304 -11.38 -18.06 24.51
C GLU A 304 -10.74 -17.90 23.12
N ASP A 305 -9.46 -18.25 22.96
CA ASP A 305 -8.70 -18.08 21.72
C ASP A 305 -9.28 -18.91 20.57
N TYR A 306 -9.44 -20.23 20.73
CA TYR A 306 -9.82 -21.12 19.61
C TYR A 306 -10.78 -22.29 19.91
N GLU A 307 -11.17 -22.57 21.16
CA GLU A 307 -12.01 -23.76 21.47
C GLU A 307 -13.50 -23.44 21.70
N LYS A 308 -13.82 -22.28 22.28
CA LYS A 308 -15.16 -21.84 22.68
C LYS A 308 -16.12 -21.72 21.49
N SER A 309 -17.22 -22.46 21.52
CA SER A 309 -18.24 -22.44 20.47
C SER A 309 -19.17 -21.23 20.55
N TYR A 310 -19.40 -20.59 19.41
CA TYR A 310 -20.35 -19.50 19.26
C TYR A 310 -21.69 -19.96 18.67
N THR A 311 -22.80 -19.47 19.24
CA THR A 311 -24.13 -19.64 18.64
C THR A 311 -24.33 -18.66 17.48
N ALA A 312 -25.31 -18.92 16.62
CA ALA A 312 -25.73 -17.99 15.55
C ALA A 312 -26.01 -16.57 16.09
N ALA A 313 -26.64 -16.46 17.26
CA ALA A 313 -26.92 -15.18 17.92
C ALA A 313 -25.64 -14.42 18.28
N ASN A 314 -24.58 -15.11 18.66
CA ASN A 314 -23.32 -14.50 19.14
C ASN A 314 -22.22 -14.40 18.06
N SER A 315 -22.33 -15.15 16.96
CA SER A 315 -21.33 -15.15 15.88
C SER A 315 -21.43 -13.92 14.96
N VAL A 316 -20.29 -13.50 14.42
CA VAL A 316 -20.11 -12.32 13.57
C VAL A 316 -20.92 -12.39 12.25
N ASP A 317 -21.02 -13.57 11.65
CA ASP A 317 -21.76 -13.82 10.40
C ASP A 317 -23.19 -14.36 10.61
N GLY A 318 -23.61 -14.53 11.86
CA GLY A 318 -24.90 -15.14 12.20
C GLY A 318 -24.93 -16.67 12.08
N VAL A 319 -23.80 -17.34 11.81
CA VAL A 319 -23.70 -18.79 11.66
C VAL A 319 -23.12 -19.41 12.93
N ALA A 320 -23.80 -20.39 13.51
CA ALA A 320 -23.32 -21.12 14.68
C ALA A 320 -22.09 -21.98 14.33
N ASP A 321 -21.16 -22.14 15.28
CA ASP A 321 -20.07 -23.10 15.16
C ASP A 321 -20.59 -24.55 15.31
N THR A 322 -20.01 -25.49 14.56
CA THR A 322 -20.25 -26.93 14.73
C THR A 322 -19.28 -27.55 15.73
N TRP A 323 -19.62 -28.75 16.22
CA TRP A 323 -18.81 -29.48 17.20
C TRP A 323 -17.51 -30.06 16.60
N ASP A 324 -17.48 -30.28 15.29
CA ASP A 324 -16.41 -30.91 14.52
C ASP A 324 -15.52 -29.94 13.73
N GLN A 325 -15.86 -28.64 13.64
CA GLN A 325 -15.03 -27.68 12.90
C GLN A 325 -13.66 -27.45 13.58
N PRO A 326 -12.58 -27.26 12.79
CA PRO A 326 -11.20 -27.24 13.30
C PRO A 326 -10.80 -25.95 14.04
N LEU A 327 -11.59 -24.88 13.96
CA LEU A 327 -11.34 -23.62 14.67
C LEU A 327 -12.64 -23.02 15.19
N ARG A 328 -12.65 -22.62 16.46
CA ARG A 328 -13.73 -21.85 17.10
C ARG A 328 -13.11 -20.64 17.82
N GLY A 329 -13.64 -20.25 18.98
CA GLY A 329 -13.12 -19.14 19.79
C GLY A 329 -13.11 -17.80 19.06
N HIS A 330 -12.39 -16.84 19.62
CA HIS A 330 -12.20 -15.53 18.98
C HIS A 330 -11.51 -15.64 17.63
N PHE A 331 -10.58 -16.58 17.40
CA PHE A 331 -9.88 -16.68 16.12
C PHE A 331 -10.85 -16.98 14.98
N ASN A 332 -11.84 -17.85 15.17
CA ASN A 332 -12.88 -18.06 14.15
C ASN A 332 -13.78 -16.84 13.96
N GLN A 333 -14.09 -16.10 15.03
CA GLN A 333 -14.87 -14.87 14.91
C GLN A 333 -14.08 -13.74 14.20
N LEU A 334 -12.76 -13.65 14.40
CA LEU A 334 -11.86 -12.73 13.72
C LEU A 334 -11.67 -13.10 12.25
N ARG A 335 -11.59 -14.39 11.91
CA ARG A 335 -11.67 -14.88 10.52
C ARG A 335 -12.96 -14.40 9.84
N LYS A 336 -14.11 -14.59 10.50
CA LYS A 336 -15.43 -14.14 10.01
C LYS A 336 -15.48 -12.61 9.88
N LEU A 337 -14.84 -11.86 10.78
CA LEU A 337 -14.70 -10.41 10.68
C LEU A 337 -13.88 -9.99 9.45
N LYS A 338 -12.71 -10.60 9.20
CA LYS A 338 -11.90 -10.31 8.00
C LYS A 338 -12.63 -10.64 6.70
N ALA A 339 -13.48 -11.67 6.69
CA ALA A 339 -14.31 -11.99 5.53
C ALA A 339 -15.37 -10.90 5.22
N GLN A 340 -15.92 -10.23 6.24
CA GLN A 340 -16.85 -9.11 6.07
C GLN A 340 -16.13 -7.77 5.83
N TYR A 341 -14.96 -7.58 6.45
CA TYR A 341 -14.20 -6.34 6.49
C TYR A 341 -12.74 -6.59 6.08
N PRO A 342 -12.46 -6.89 4.79
CA PRO A 342 -11.13 -7.30 4.31
C PRO A 342 -10.06 -6.20 4.38
N HIS A 343 -10.44 -4.96 4.72
CA HIS A 343 -9.50 -3.87 4.99
C HIS A 343 -8.88 -3.94 6.39
N ILE A 344 -9.47 -4.68 7.33
CA ILE A 344 -8.97 -4.80 8.70
C ILE A 344 -7.77 -5.75 8.74
N LYS A 345 -6.70 -5.30 9.39
CA LYS A 345 -5.50 -6.07 9.70
C LYS A 345 -5.47 -6.49 11.16
N ILE A 346 -5.07 -7.72 11.45
CA ILE A 346 -5.10 -8.26 12.82
C ILE A 346 -3.70 -8.70 13.21
N LEU A 347 -3.17 -8.14 14.29
CA LEU A 347 -1.92 -8.59 14.90
C LEU A 347 -2.24 -9.34 16.19
N TRP A 348 -1.47 -10.36 16.51
CA TRP A 348 -1.52 -10.98 17.84
C TRP A 348 -0.51 -10.25 18.74
N SER A 349 -0.99 -9.63 19.81
CA SER A 349 -0.15 -8.97 20.80
C SER A 349 0.29 -9.95 21.88
N PHE A 350 1.58 -9.95 22.22
CA PHE A 350 2.16 -10.80 23.25
C PHE A 350 2.72 -9.97 24.40
N GLY A 351 2.35 -10.34 25.64
CA GLY A 351 2.82 -9.67 26.85
C GLY A 351 1.74 -8.87 27.58
N GLY A 352 1.88 -7.56 27.58
CA GLY A 352 1.15 -6.65 28.46
C GLY A 352 1.57 -6.79 29.92
N TRP A 353 0.92 -6.03 30.80
CA TRP A 353 1.31 -5.81 32.19
C TRP A 353 1.62 -7.09 32.98
N THR A 354 0.79 -8.13 32.83
CA THR A 354 0.87 -9.36 33.63
C THR A 354 1.85 -10.38 33.05
N TRP A 355 2.02 -10.44 31.72
CA TRP A 355 2.82 -11.49 31.05
C TRP A 355 4.17 -11.01 30.50
N SER A 356 4.51 -9.73 30.71
CA SER A 356 5.81 -9.16 30.34
C SER A 356 7.02 -9.79 31.08
N GLY A 357 6.80 -10.47 32.21
CA GLY A 357 7.88 -11.08 33.00
C GLY A 357 8.71 -12.13 32.24
N GLY A 358 8.19 -12.74 31.18
CA GLY A 358 8.93 -13.71 30.37
C GLY A 358 9.91 -13.10 29.36
N PHE A 359 9.81 -11.81 29.03
CA PHE A 359 10.65 -11.20 27.99
C PHE A 359 12.15 -11.17 28.34
N GLY A 360 12.49 -11.02 29.62
CA GLY A 360 13.89 -11.08 30.08
C GLY A 360 14.55 -12.45 29.88
N GLN A 361 13.76 -13.52 29.73
CA GLN A 361 14.25 -14.83 29.29
C GLN A 361 14.26 -14.92 27.76
N ALA A 362 13.21 -14.46 27.08
CA ALA A 362 13.09 -14.48 25.62
C ALA A 362 14.26 -13.77 24.92
N VAL A 363 14.67 -12.60 25.43
CA VAL A 363 15.72 -11.78 24.82
C VAL A 363 17.13 -12.35 24.99
N GLN A 364 17.31 -13.41 25.79
CA GLN A 364 18.57 -14.17 25.87
C GLN A 364 18.82 -14.99 24.58
N ASN A 365 17.76 -15.34 23.85
CA ASN A 365 17.84 -15.98 22.54
C ASN A 365 16.71 -15.45 21.62
N PRO A 366 16.84 -14.21 21.10
CA PRO A 366 15.77 -13.54 20.39
C PRO A 366 15.43 -14.25 19.06
N THR A 367 16.37 -14.98 18.46
CA THR A 367 16.12 -15.81 17.27
C THR A 367 15.22 -17.00 17.59
N ALA A 368 15.45 -17.72 18.70
CA ALA A 368 14.61 -18.83 19.11
C ALA A 368 13.22 -18.36 19.58
N PHE A 369 13.15 -17.22 20.27
CA PHE A 369 11.88 -16.58 20.61
C PHE A 369 11.10 -16.21 19.35
N ALA A 370 11.70 -15.47 18.41
CA ALA A 370 11.06 -15.08 17.15
C ALA A 370 10.56 -16.28 16.34
N GLN A 371 11.35 -17.37 16.28
CA GLN A 371 10.94 -18.63 15.68
C GLN A 371 9.66 -19.18 16.36
N SER A 372 9.63 -19.26 17.69
CA SER A 372 8.45 -19.76 18.43
C SER A 372 7.20 -18.90 18.25
N CYS A 373 7.36 -17.58 18.13
CA CYS A 373 6.25 -16.66 17.89
C CYS A 373 5.69 -16.80 16.48
N TYR A 374 6.57 -16.96 15.48
CA TYR A 374 6.15 -17.23 14.11
C TYR A 374 5.41 -18.56 14.01
N ASP A 375 5.95 -19.64 14.60
CA ASP A 375 5.33 -20.97 14.56
C ASP A 375 3.94 -21.00 15.22
N LEU A 376 3.68 -20.08 16.16
CA LEU A 376 2.38 -19.93 16.81
C LEU A 376 1.41 -19.02 16.04
N VAL A 377 1.87 -17.89 15.51
CA VAL A 377 1.04 -16.95 14.73
C VAL A 377 0.64 -17.55 13.38
N GLU A 378 1.54 -18.29 12.75
CA GLU A 378 1.39 -18.92 11.43
C GLU A 378 0.97 -20.41 11.54
N ASP A 379 0.39 -20.84 12.66
CA ASP A 379 -0.16 -22.19 12.81
C ASP A 379 -1.22 -22.44 11.73
N PRO A 380 -1.15 -23.55 10.96
CA PRO A 380 -2.07 -23.83 9.86
C PRO A 380 -3.57 -23.80 10.20
N ARG A 381 -3.96 -23.88 11.48
CA ARG A 381 -5.35 -23.75 11.93
C ARG A 381 -5.89 -22.32 11.82
N TRP A 382 -5.03 -21.29 11.85
CA TRP A 382 -5.40 -19.87 11.91
C TRP A 382 -4.43 -18.90 11.22
N ALA A 383 -3.47 -19.37 10.42
CA ALA A 383 -2.52 -18.52 9.68
C ALA A 383 -3.18 -17.47 8.76
N ASP A 384 -4.45 -17.64 8.38
CA ASP A 384 -5.23 -16.65 7.63
C ASP A 384 -5.80 -15.49 8.50
N VAL A 385 -5.85 -15.69 9.82
CA VAL A 385 -6.42 -14.73 10.78
C VAL A 385 -5.47 -13.56 11.00
N PHE A 386 -4.19 -13.81 11.22
CA PHE A 386 -3.22 -12.78 11.58
C PHE A 386 -2.46 -12.24 10.35
N ASP A 387 -2.19 -10.94 10.36
CA ASP A 387 -1.38 -10.22 9.37
C ASP A 387 -0.01 -9.81 9.96
N GLY A 388 0.30 -10.26 11.19
CA GLY A 388 1.51 -9.90 11.91
C GLY A 388 1.44 -10.12 13.42
N ILE A 389 2.41 -9.53 14.11
CA ILE A 389 2.63 -9.69 15.56
C ILE A 389 2.94 -8.34 16.21
N ASP A 390 2.45 -8.16 17.43
CA ASP A 390 2.76 -7.05 18.30
C ASP A 390 3.47 -7.57 19.57
N LEU A 391 4.53 -6.88 20.03
CA LEU A 391 5.16 -7.18 21.32
C LEU A 391 4.90 -6.05 22.32
N ASP A 392 4.04 -6.31 23.30
CA ASP A 392 3.77 -5.41 24.41
C ASP A 392 4.65 -5.78 25.60
N TRP A 393 5.91 -5.34 25.56
CA TRP A 393 6.88 -5.56 26.63
C TRP A 393 6.84 -4.39 27.61
N GLU A 394 6.40 -4.67 28.83
CA GLU A 394 6.31 -3.73 29.96
C GLU A 394 7.33 -4.04 31.08
N TYR A 395 8.58 -3.55 31.04
CA TYR A 395 9.22 -2.72 30.01
C TYR A 395 10.68 -3.14 29.77
N PRO A 396 11.25 -2.96 28.56
CA PRO A 396 12.64 -3.29 28.29
C PRO A 396 13.60 -2.46 29.15
N ASN A 397 14.52 -3.13 29.84
CA ASN A 397 15.55 -2.54 30.70
C ASN A 397 15.00 -1.57 31.78
N ALA A 398 13.77 -1.79 32.23
CA ALA A 398 13.10 -0.97 33.25
C ALA A 398 12.05 -1.78 34.03
N CYS A 399 11.44 -1.16 35.05
CA CYS A 399 10.41 -1.80 35.88
C CYS A 399 8.98 -1.58 35.36
N GLY A 400 8.30 -2.68 35.03
CA GLY A 400 6.84 -2.79 34.98
C GLY A 400 6.33 -3.46 36.26
N LEU A 401 5.48 -4.49 36.12
CA LEU A 401 5.14 -5.40 37.23
C LEU A 401 6.38 -6.12 37.78
N THR A 402 7.33 -6.44 36.91
CA THR A 402 8.68 -6.92 37.23
C THR A 402 9.74 -6.02 36.59
N CYS A 403 10.94 -5.98 37.15
CA CYS A 403 12.06 -5.24 36.58
C CYS A 403 12.85 -6.09 35.58
N ASP A 404 12.98 -5.61 34.34
CA ASP A 404 13.95 -6.13 33.38
C ASP A 404 15.30 -5.41 33.51
N ASN A 405 16.39 -6.15 33.30
CA ASN A 405 17.75 -5.62 33.29
C ASN A 405 18.54 -6.12 32.07
N SER A 406 17.86 -6.39 30.94
CA SER A 406 18.45 -7.00 29.74
C SER A 406 19.34 -6.04 28.92
N GLY A 407 19.54 -4.81 29.41
CA GLY A 407 20.39 -3.79 28.80
C GLY A 407 19.68 -2.99 27.70
N PRO A 408 20.18 -1.80 27.35
CA PRO A 408 19.48 -0.88 26.45
C PRO A 408 19.35 -1.38 25.01
N ALA A 409 20.23 -2.28 24.56
CA ALA A 409 20.17 -2.87 23.21
C ALA A 409 19.14 -4.01 23.06
N SER A 410 18.54 -4.48 24.17
CA SER A 410 17.62 -5.62 24.22
C SER A 410 16.47 -5.52 23.21
N ILE A 411 15.70 -4.43 23.24
CA ILE A 411 14.57 -4.22 22.32
C ILE A 411 15.01 -4.21 20.85
N LYS A 412 16.16 -3.60 20.53
CA LYS A 412 16.69 -3.57 19.15
C LYS A 412 17.06 -4.97 18.65
N ASN A 413 17.77 -5.73 19.48
CA ASN A 413 18.17 -7.10 19.14
C ASN A 413 16.93 -8.00 18.98
N MET A 414 15.92 -7.82 19.83
CA MET A 414 14.63 -8.49 19.72
C MET A 414 13.94 -8.13 18.39
N MET A 415 13.70 -6.85 18.12
CA MET A 415 13.02 -6.40 16.89
C MET A 415 13.77 -6.81 15.62
N GLN A 416 15.10 -6.83 15.64
CA GLN A 416 15.92 -7.34 14.53
C GLN A 416 15.66 -8.82 14.25
N ALA A 417 15.66 -9.66 15.30
CA ALA A 417 15.39 -11.10 15.15
C ALA A 417 13.94 -11.38 14.72
N MET A 418 12.97 -10.67 15.31
CA MET A 418 11.56 -10.73 14.92
C MET A 418 11.39 -10.38 13.44
N ARG A 419 11.96 -9.26 12.97
CA ARG A 419 11.86 -8.88 11.54
C ARG A 419 12.58 -9.87 10.62
N ALA A 420 13.73 -10.42 11.04
CA ALA A 420 14.44 -11.43 10.26
C ALA A 420 13.61 -12.71 10.09
N LYS A 421 12.77 -13.07 11.07
CA LYS A 421 11.92 -14.26 11.02
C LYS A 421 10.58 -14.02 10.32
N PHE A 422 9.87 -12.93 10.64
CA PHE A 422 8.57 -12.58 10.06
C PHE A 422 8.67 -11.98 8.65
N GLY A 423 9.84 -11.50 8.24
CA GLY A 423 10.07 -10.94 6.90
C GLY A 423 9.42 -9.57 6.69
N PRO A 424 9.46 -9.04 5.46
CA PRO A 424 8.97 -7.69 5.13
C PRO A 424 7.46 -7.61 4.82
N ASN A 425 6.75 -8.73 4.82
CA ASN A 425 5.34 -8.83 4.41
C ASN A 425 4.36 -8.88 5.59
N ASN A 426 4.81 -9.41 6.73
CA ASN A 426 4.05 -9.43 7.98
C ASN A 426 4.29 -8.13 8.76
N LEU A 427 3.27 -7.66 9.45
CA LEU A 427 3.39 -6.53 10.36
C LEU A 427 4.17 -6.94 11.62
N LEU A 428 5.05 -6.06 12.08
CA LEU A 428 5.74 -6.18 13.37
C LEU A 428 5.66 -4.85 14.10
N THR A 429 4.94 -4.83 15.21
CA THR A 429 4.74 -3.64 16.05
C THR A 429 5.22 -3.90 17.48
N ALA A 430 5.23 -2.85 18.29
CA ALA A 430 5.38 -2.99 19.73
C ALA A 430 4.63 -1.87 20.45
N ALA A 431 3.83 -2.23 21.46
CA ALA A 431 3.42 -1.28 22.47
C ALA A 431 4.60 -0.90 23.37
N ILE A 432 4.73 0.40 23.66
CA ILE A 432 5.85 0.93 24.45
C ILE A 432 5.38 1.98 25.45
N THR A 433 6.12 2.08 26.54
CA THR A 433 5.99 3.16 27.53
C THR A 433 5.99 4.54 26.89
N ALA A 434 5.21 5.46 27.47
CA ALA A 434 5.25 6.87 27.12
C ALA A 434 5.93 7.75 28.18
N ASP A 435 6.76 7.18 29.06
CA ASP A 435 7.52 7.93 30.06
C ASP A 435 8.60 8.82 29.40
N GLY A 436 8.21 10.08 29.14
CA GLY A 436 9.06 11.13 28.59
C GLY A 436 9.98 11.81 29.61
N SER A 437 9.94 11.44 30.89
CA SER A 437 10.76 12.09 31.94
C SER A 437 12.26 11.87 31.69
N ASN A 438 13.10 12.78 32.20
CA ASN A 438 14.55 12.72 32.00
C ASN A 438 15.17 11.57 32.80
N GLY A 439 15.74 10.57 32.11
CA GLY A 439 16.17 9.30 32.72
C GLY A 439 15.04 8.30 32.89
N GLY A 440 13.85 8.58 32.34
CA GLY A 440 12.68 7.70 32.37
C GLY A 440 12.80 6.49 31.44
N LYS A 441 11.75 5.67 31.37
CA LYS A 441 11.74 4.39 30.65
C LYS A 441 12.02 4.51 29.14
N LEU A 442 11.70 5.66 28.51
CA LEU A 442 12.10 5.92 27.11
C LEU A 442 13.61 6.15 26.92
N ASP A 443 14.35 6.52 27.97
CA ASP A 443 15.80 6.65 27.92
C ASP A 443 16.51 5.31 28.18
N ALA A 444 15.84 4.37 28.86
CA ALA A 444 16.39 3.07 29.27
C ALA A 444 16.69 2.09 28.12
N ALA A 445 16.15 2.29 26.91
CA ALA A 445 16.33 1.38 25.76
C ALA A 445 16.52 2.09 24.39
N ASP A 446 17.07 1.35 23.42
CA ASP A 446 17.37 1.80 22.06
C ASP A 446 16.15 1.72 21.12
N TYR A 447 15.07 2.43 21.47
CA TYR A 447 13.88 2.55 20.62
C TYR A 447 14.18 3.13 19.23
N GLY A 448 15.18 4.02 19.13
CA GLY A 448 15.63 4.62 17.87
C GLY A 448 16.26 3.61 16.92
N GLY A 449 17.21 2.82 17.42
CA GLY A 449 17.83 1.74 16.67
C GLY A 449 16.88 0.58 16.37
N ALA A 450 15.91 0.29 17.26
CA ALA A 450 14.87 -0.70 17.03
C ALA A 450 13.84 -0.27 15.95
N ALA A 451 13.58 1.04 15.79
CA ALA A 451 12.58 1.57 14.86
C ALA A 451 12.84 1.27 13.37
N GLN A 452 14.04 0.82 13.00
CA GLN A 452 14.33 0.38 11.64
C GLN A 452 13.71 -0.99 11.29
N TYR A 453 13.41 -1.81 12.30
CA TYR A 453 12.92 -3.19 12.12
C TYR A 453 11.41 -3.33 12.28
N ILE A 454 10.74 -2.44 13.03
CA ILE A 454 9.28 -2.46 13.22
C ILE A 454 8.55 -1.69 12.12
N ASP A 455 7.23 -1.87 12.01
CA ASP A 455 6.38 -0.99 11.22
C ASP A 455 6.05 0.29 11.98
N TRP A 456 5.53 0.19 13.22
CA TRP A 456 5.31 1.33 14.13
C TRP A 456 5.37 0.91 15.61
N TYR A 457 5.39 1.92 16.48
CA TYR A 457 5.18 1.81 17.91
C TYR A 457 3.79 2.29 18.31
N ASP A 458 3.13 1.51 19.17
CA ASP A 458 1.92 1.88 19.89
C ASP A 458 2.34 2.56 21.20
N VAL A 459 2.55 3.89 21.17
CA VAL A 459 3.07 4.65 22.31
C VAL A 459 1.95 4.86 23.34
N MET A 460 2.02 4.18 24.48
CA MET A 460 0.99 4.17 25.53
C MET A 460 0.88 5.50 26.27
N THR A 461 0.40 6.55 25.59
CA THR A 461 0.29 7.94 26.07
C THR A 461 -0.91 8.16 26.99
N TYR A 462 -1.14 7.19 27.85
CA TYR A 462 -2.12 7.15 28.94
C TYR A 462 -1.42 6.63 30.20
N ASP A 463 -2.14 6.60 31.32
CA ASP A 463 -1.66 6.04 32.59
C ASP A 463 -0.40 6.70 33.17
N TYR A 464 -0.23 7.98 32.84
CA TYR A 464 0.75 8.84 33.49
C TYR A 464 0.47 9.02 35.00
N PHE A 465 -0.81 9.09 35.38
CA PHE A 465 -1.22 9.34 36.76
C PHE A 465 -2.45 8.50 37.13
N GLY A 466 -2.51 7.97 38.35
CA GLY A 466 -3.53 7.02 38.77
C GLY A 466 -3.52 6.70 40.26
N SER A 467 -4.48 5.87 40.67
CA SER A 467 -4.75 5.51 42.07
C SER A 467 -3.63 4.76 42.81
N TRP A 468 -2.55 4.35 42.14
CA TRP A 468 -1.30 3.92 42.79
C TRP A 468 -0.72 5.03 43.68
N SER A 469 -0.89 6.30 43.28
CA SER A 469 -0.73 7.46 44.15
C SER A 469 -2.04 7.69 44.93
N ALA A 470 -2.34 6.80 45.88
CA ALA A 470 -3.67 6.68 46.49
C ALA A 470 -4.17 7.96 47.19
N GLN A 471 -3.27 8.74 47.79
CA GLN A 471 -3.57 10.03 48.44
C GLN A 471 -3.54 11.23 47.46
N GLY A 472 -3.41 10.97 46.15
CA GLY A 472 -3.22 11.98 45.12
C GLY A 472 -1.75 12.41 44.96
N PRO A 473 -1.49 13.58 44.37
CA PRO A 473 -2.48 14.53 43.85
C PRO A 473 -3.32 13.96 42.70
N THR A 474 -4.58 14.36 42.59
CA THR A 474 -5.44 14.07 41.43
C THR A 474 -4.85 14.69 40.18
N ALA A 475 -4.67 13.91 39.12
CA ALA A 475 -4.10 14.38 37.87
C ALA A 475 -4.71 13.63 36.67
N PRO A 476 -4.81 14.27 35.48
CA PRO A 476 -5.33 13.58 34.31
C PRO A 476 -4.42 12.41 33.93
N HIS A 477 -4.96 11.25 33.58
CA HIS A 477 -4.11 10.07 33.30
C HIS A 477 -3.51 10.09 31.88
N SER A 478 -4.11 10.81 30.92
CA SER A 478 -3.67 10.85 29.51
C SER A 478 -3.37 12.25 28.95
N PRO A 479 -2.75 13.20 29.70
CA PRO A 479 -2.56 14.59 29.24
C PRO A 479 -1.77 14.64 27.93
N LEU A 480 -2.30 15.34 26.94
CA LEU A 480 -1.65 15.63 25.67
C LEU A 480 -0.42 16.52 25.88
N THR A 481 -0.52 17.51 26.76
CA THR A 481 0.55 18.47 27.05
C THR A 481 0.74 18.67 28.56
N SER A 482 1.94 19.12 28.94
CA SER A 482 2.21 19.66 30.28
C SER A 482 1.24 20.81 30.63
N TYR A 483 1.01 21.01 31.92
CA TYR A 483 0.10 22.03 32.48
C TYR A 483 0.60 22.51 33.86
N PRO A 484 0.22 23.72 34.31
CA PRO A 484 0.62 24.22 35.63
C PRO A 484 0.16 23.28 36.75
N GLY A 485 1.09 22.81 37.58
CA GLY A 485 0.80 21.86 38.66
C GLY A 485 0.81 20.38 38.26
N ILE A 486 1.26 20.02 37.05
CA ILE A 486 1.46 18.61 36.68
C ILE A 486 2.44 17.92 37.66
N PRO A 487 2.11 16.76 38.26
CA PRO A 487 2.93 16.18 39.34
C PRO A 487 4.31 15.67 38.89
N ALA A 488 4.46 15.30 37.62
CA ALA A 488 5.72 14.84 37.03
C ALA A 488 5.95 15.50 35.66
N GLN A 489 7.16 16.00 35.42
CA GLN A 489 7.56 16.56 34.12
C GLN A 489 7.90 15.45 33.12
N GLY A 490 7.58 15.63 31.84
CA GLY A 490 7.69 14.59 30.81
C GLY A 490 6.56 13.56 30.81
N PHE A 491 5.64 13.61 31.79
CA PHE A 491 4.49 12.71 31.90
C PHE A 491 3.28 13.27 31.12
N ASN A 492 3.47 13.46 29.80
CA ASN A 492 2.42 13.86 28.86
C ASN A 492 2.78 13.41 27.44
N SER A 493 1.76 13.26 26.58
CA SER A 493 1.93 12.68 25.25
C SER A 493 2.91 13.46 24.36
N ALA A 494 2.90 14.79 24.44
CA ALA A 494 3.76 15.64 23.62
C ALA A 494 5.25 15.43 23.93
N ASP A 495 5.62 15.39 25.21
CA ASP A 495 7.02 15.16 25.62
C ASP A 495 7.50 13.74 25.26
N ALA A 496 6.64 12.73 25.42
CA ALA A 496 6.94 11.34 25.03
C ALA A 496 7.21 11.19 23.53
N ILE A 497 6.33 11.74 22.70
CA ILE A 497 6.46 11.75 21.24
C ILE A 497 7.67 12.59 20.80
N ALA A 498 7.92 13.73 21.43
CA ALA A 498 9.09 14.56 21.15
C ALA A 498 10.40 13.82 21.48
N LYS A 499 10.44 13.09 22.61
CA LYS A 499 11.59 12.27 23.00
C LYS A 499 11.86 11.13 22.00
N LEU A 500 10.84 10.39 21.58
CA LEU A 500 10.99 9.33 20.59
C LEU A 500 11.49 9.88 19.24
N LYS A 501 10.97 11.03 18.78
CA LYS A 501 11.49 11.74 17.60
C LYS A 501 12.95 12.16 17.77
N ALA A 502 13.32 12.69 18.94
CA ALA A 502 14.71 13.09 19.25
C ALA A 502 15.68 11.89 19.29
N LYS A 503 15.20 10.70 19.68
CA LYS A 503 15.93 9.42 19.58
C LYS A 503 16.01 8.87 18.15
N GLY A 504 15.47 9.59 17.15
CA GLY A 504 15.54 9.22 15.73
C GLY A 504 14.38 8.36 15.22
N VAL A 505 13.33 8.12 16.02
CA VAL A 505 12.14 7.40 15.54
C VAL A 505 11.36 8.28 14.56
N PRO A 506 11.09 7.83 13.31
CA PRO A 506 10.33 8.63 12.35
C PRO A 506 8.92 8.91 12.88
N ALA A 507 8.43 10.15 12.75
CA ALA A 507 7.11 10.55 13.26
C ALA A 507 5.98 9.61 12.81
N LYS A 508 6.00 9.19 11.54
CA LYS A 508 4.99 8.26 11.00
C LYS A 508 5.01 6.86 11.63
N LYS A 509 6.09 6.45 12.30
CA LYS A 509 6.19 5.18 13.05
C LYS A 509 5.68 5.30 14.50
N LEU A 510 5.05 6.40 14.88
CA LEU A 510 4.50 6.60 16.22
C LEU A 510 2.98 6.72 16.11
N LEU A 511 2.26 5.90 16.86
CA LEU A 511 0.81 6.07 17.08
C LEU A 511 0.57 6.72 18.45
N LEU A 512 -0.39 7.63 18.51
CA LEU A 512 -0.85 8.24 19.76
C LEU A 512 -1.84 7.30 20.48
N GLY A 513 -1.55 6.91 21.72
CA GLY A 513 -2.43 6.05 22.52
C GLY A 513 -3.54 6.81 23.25
N ILE A 514 -4.77 6.28 23.18
CA ILE A 514 -5.96 6.79 23.87
C ILE A 514 -6.51 5.72 24.82
N GLY A 515 -6.78 6.09 26.08
CA GLY A 515 -7.50 5.23 27.02
C GLY A 515 -9.01 5.38 26.88
N PHE A 516 -9.74 4.29 26.62
CA PHE A 516 -11.22 4.23 26.63
C PHE A 516 -11.79 3.97 28.04
N TYR A 517 -11.03 4.39 29.03
CA TYR A 517 -11.30 4.28 30.46
C TYR A 517 -10.77 5.55 31.12
N GLY A 518 -11.10 5.74 32.38
CA GLY A 518 -10.55 6.79 33.21
C GLY A 518 -9.87 6.24 34.44
N ARG A 519 -8.97 7.05 35.01
CA ARG A 519 -8.42 6.83 36.35
C ARG A 519 -8.98 7.83 37.36
N GLY A 520 -9.19 7.38 38.59
CA GLY A 520 -9.95 8.14 39.57
C GLY A 520 -9.64 7.86 41.04
N TRP A 521 -10.00 8.86 41.85
CA TRP A 521 -9.77 8.94 43.29
C TRP A 521 -11.06 9.31 44.02
N THR A 522 -11.15 8.97 45.30
CA THR A 522 -12.27 9.33 46.19
C THR A 522 -11.78 10.14 47.40
N GLY A 523 -12.72 10.82 48.06
CA GLY A 523 -12.44 11.72 49.19
C GLY A 523 -11.58 12.91 48.78
N VAL A 524 -11.81 13.46 47.60
CA VAL A 524 -10.94 14.50 47.02
C VAL A 524 -11.19 15.87 47.63
N THR A 525 -10.14 16.68 47.74
CA THR A 525 -10.20 18.01 48.40
C THR A 525 -10.55 19.17 47.48
N GLN A 526 -10.54 19.00 46.15
CA GLN A 526 -10.87 20.04 45.17
C GLN A 526 -11.30 19.46 43.81
N SER A 527 -12.08 20.23 43.05
CA SER A 527 -12.54 19.84 41.69
C SER A 527 -11.43 19.89 40.63
N ALA A 528 -10.51 20.85 40.73
CA ALA A 528 -9.40 20.98 39.79
C ALA A 528 -8.29 19.95 40.09
N PRO A 529 -7.46 19.54 39.11
CA PRO A 529 -6.26 18.74 39.37
C PRO A 529 -5.36 19.35 40.44
N GLY A 530 -4.60 18.50 41.13
CA GLY A 530 -3.69 18.87 42.22
C GLY A 530 -4.24 18.58 43.62
N GLY A 531 -5.50 18.14 43.75
CA GLY A 531 -6.12 17.86 45.05
C GLY A 531 -5.61 16.57 45.68
N SER A 532 -5.52 16.54 47.02
CA SER A 532 -5.34 15.29 47.75
C SER A 532 -6.61 14.42 47.71
N ALA A 533 -6.45 13.14 48.01
CA ALA A 533 -7.50 12.12 48.05
C ALA A 533 -7.37 11.22 49.29
N THR A 534 -8.39 10.42 49.59
CA THR A 534 -8.32 9.37 50.62
C THR A 534 -8.03 7.98 50.06
N GLY A 535 -8.21 7.77 48.75
CA GLY A 535 -7.93 6.50 48.08
C GLY A 535 -8.43 6.42 46.64
N PRO A 536 -8.35 5.24 45.99
CA PRO A 536 -9.00 4.96 44.70
C PRO A 536 -10.52 5.20 44.73
N ALA A 537 -11.07 5.70 43.63
CA ALA A 537 -12.53 5.65 43.42
C ALA A 537 -13.00 4.20 43.11
N ALA A 538 -14.22 3.86 43.49
CA ALA A 538 -14.81 2.57 43.13
C ALA A 538 -15.10 2.50 41.62
N GLY A 539 -14.74 1.39 40.97
CA GLY A 539 -14.85 1.18 39.53
C GLY A 539 -14.87 -0.30 39.14
N ILE A 540 -14.47 -0.64 37.90
CA ILE A 540 -14.24 -2.05 37.52
C ILE A 540 -13.06 -2.64 38.31
N GLU A 541 -12.09 -1.78 38.61
CA GLU A 541 -11.00 -2.00 39.57
C GLU A 541 -10.84 -0.72 40.40
N PRO A 542 -10.15 -0.76 41.56
CA PRO A 542 -9.92 0.43 42.39
C PRO A 542 -9.20 1.57 41.64
N GLY A 543 -9.97 2.59 41.28
CA GLY A 543 -9.52 3.77 40.54
C GLY A 543 -9.43 3.59 39.03
N ASN A 544 -10.11 2.59 38.45
CA ASN A 544 -10.28 2.41 36.99
C ASN A 544 -11.77 2.20 36.64
N GLN A 545 -12.29 2.89 35.63
CA GLN A 545 -13.65 2.69 35.12
C GLN A 545 -13.72 3.03 33.62
N TYR A 546 -14.50 2.26 32.86
CA TYR A 546 -14.69 2.46 31.43
C TYR A 546 -15.38 3.79 31.08
N TYR A 547 -15.01 4.39 29.95
CA TYR A 547 -15.61 5.62 29.44
C TYR A 547 -17.14 5.51 29.31
N LYS A 548 -17.64 4.40 28.77
CA LYS A 548 -19.08 4.13 28.59
C LYS A 548 -19.91 4.25 29.88
N VAL A 549 -19.27 4.05 31.04
CA VAL A 549 -19.87 4.25 32.36
C VAL A 549 -19.64 5.69 32.83
N LEU A 550 -18.39 6.16 32.83
CA LEU A 550 -18.04 7.51 33.34
C LEU A 550 -18.79 8.64 32.63
N LYS A 551 -19.06 8.52 31.32
CA LYS A 551 -19.80 9.54 30.56
C LYS A 551 -21.21 9.81 31.10
N THR A 552 -21.80 8.87 31.84
CA THR A 552 -23.13 9.01 32.45
C THR A 552 -23.06 9.20 33.96
N THR A 553 -22.19 8.48 34.66
CA THR A 553 -22.12 8.48 36.14
C THR A 553 -21.26 9.60 36.71
N CYS A 554 -20.29 10.10 35.94
CA CYS A 554 -19.41 11.21 36.33
C CYS A 554 -19.04 12.06 35.09
N PRO A 555 -20.00 12.80 34.49
CA PRO A 555 -19.75 13.58 33.27
C PRO A 555 -18.64 14.63 33.46
N ALA A 556 -17.89 14.90 32.39
CA ALA A 556 -16.76 15.83 32.42
C ALA A 556 -17.18 17.24 32.87
N THR A 557 -16.49 17.76 33.89
CA THR A 557 -16.71 19.11 34.45
C THR A 557 -15.66 20.12 33.98
N GLY A 558 -14.59 19.67 33.33
CA GLY A 558 -13.55 20.53 32.79
C GLY A 558 -12.51 19.78 31.96
N THR A 559 -11.55 20.52 31.40
CA THR A 559 -10.40 19.98 30.66
C THR A 559 -9.11 20.66 31.11
N VAL A 560 -8.00 19.92 31.06
CA VAL A 560 -6.64 20.41 31.38
C VAL A 560 -5.60 19.55 30.67
N GLY A 561 -4.51 20.15 30.18
CA GLY A 561 -3.48 19.43 29.41
C GLY A 561 -4.03 18.69 28.17
N GLY A 562 -5.16 19.12 27.60
CA GLY A 562 -5.83 18.45 26.49
C GLY A 562 -6.65 17.19 26.84
N THR A 563 -6.90 16.91 28.12
CA THR A 563 -7.71 15.75 28.59
C THR A 563 -8.83 16.21 29.51
N ALA A 564 -9.92 15.46 29.58
CA ALA A 564 -11.07 15.81 30.42
C ALA A 564 -10.89 15.33 31.86
N TYR A 565 -11.56 16.02 32.78
CA TYR A 565 -11.74 15.57 34.15
C TYR A 565 -13.18 15.87 34.63
N ALA A 566 -13.59 15.12 35.65
CA ALA A 566 -14.90 15.17 36.27
C ALA A 566 -14.76 15.14 37.79
N HIS A 567 -15.55 15.95 38.49
CA HIS A 567 -15.74 15.86 39.95
C HIS A 567 -17.22 15.60 40.23
N CYS A 568 -17.53 14.46 40.83
CA CYS A 568 -18.88 13.98 41.08
C CYS A 568 -19.01 13.42 42.52
N GLY A 569 -19.71 14.18 43.39
CA GLY A 569 -19.76 13.87 44.82
C GLY A 569 -18.36 13.90 45.42
N ASN A 570 -17.90 12.78 45.99
CA ASN A 570 -16.55 12.65 46.55
C ASN A 570 -15.50 12.14 45.55
N ASN A 571 -15.89 11.84 44.31
CA ASN A 571 -15.04 11.16 43.33
C ASN A 571 -14.51 12.12 42.26
N TRP A 572 -13.22 12.00 41.95
CA TRP A 572 -12.57 12.68 40.83
C TRP A 572 -12.13 11.66 39.81
N TRP A 573 -12.38 11.93 38.53
CA TRP A 573 -11.99 11.07 37.41
C TRP A 573 -11.37 11.89 36.30
N SER A 574 -10.43 11.30 35.57
CA SER A 574 -10.00 11.80 34.27
C SER A 574 -10.05 10.68 33.24
N TYR A 575 -10.52 11.03 32.04
CA TYR A 575 -10.73 10.14 30.90
C TYR A 575 -10.74 10.97 29.60
N ASP A 576 -10.67 10.29 28.46
CA ASP A 576 -10.87 10.92 27.16
C ASP A 576 -12.35 10.94 26.73
N THR A 577 -12.71 11.98 25.97
CA THR A 577 -14.05 12.23 25.42
C THR A 577 -13.93 12.43 23.91
N PRO A 578 -15.03 12.38 23.13
CA PRO A 578 -14.99 12.71 21.71
C PRO A 578 -14.35 14.06 21.40
N ALA A 579 -14.56 15.07 22.26
CA ALA A 579 -13.98 16.41 22.11
C ALA A 579 -12.46 16.43 22.34
N THR A 580 -11.96 15.74 23.38
CA THR A 580 -10.51 15.66 23.64
C THR A 580 -9.81 14.77 22.63
N ILE A 581 -10.44 13.67 22.22
CA ILE A 581 -9.96 12.81 21.12
C ILE A 581 -9.84 13.61 19.82
N ASN A 582 -10.87 14.36 19.39
CA ASN A 582 -10.78 15.17 18.18
C ASN A 582 -9.60 16.16 18.23
N SER A 583 -9.36 16.77 19.40
CA SER A 583 -8.23 17.68 19.63
C SER A 583 -6.88 16.95 19.57
N LYS A 584 -6.79 15.77 20.19
CA LYS A 584 -5.62 14.88 20.15
C LYS A 584 -5.31 14.36 18.74
N MET A 585 -6.33 14.03 17.95
CA MET A 585 -6.17 13.56 16.57
C MET A 585 -5.73 14.69 15.64
N ALA A 586 -6.26 15.91 15.81
CA ALA A 586 -5.76 17.09 15.11
C ALA A 586 -4.26 17.29 15.40
N TRP A 587 -3.87 17.28 16.67
CA TRP A 587 -2.46 17.35 17.08
C TRP A 587 -1.61 16.20 16.50
N ALA A 588 -2.12 14.96 16.48
CA ALA A 588 -1.41 13.81 15.90
C ALA A 588 -1.15 13.99 14.39
N LYS A 589 -2.10 14.57 13.65
CA LYS A 589 -1.91 14.94 12.23
C LYS A 589 -0.87 16.04 12.07
N ASP A 590 -0.96 17.11 12.85
CA ASP A 590 0.01 18.23 12.83
C ASP A 590 1.43 17.77 13.18
N GLN A 591 1.55 16.78 14.06
CA GLN A 591 2.81 16.13 14.43
C GLN A 591 3.32 15.12 13.41
N GLY A 592 2.60 14.85 12.32
CA GLY A 592 2.99 13.90 11.28
C GLY A 592 2.99 12.43 11.76
N LEU A 593 2.20 12.10 12.78
CA LEU A 593 2.15 10.74 13.36
C LEU A 593 1.53 9.72 12.41
N GLY A 594 1.78 8.43 12.61
CA GLY A 594 1.21 7.35 11.79
C GLY A 594 -0.31 7.25 11.93
N GLY A 595 -0.83 7.69 13.07
CA GLY A 595 -2.23 7.63 13.43
C GLY A 595 -2.39 7.57 14.95
N ALA A 596 -3.36 6.78 15.40
CA ALA A 596 -3.62 6.54 16.81
C ALA A 596 -4.01 5.07 17.06
N PHE A 597 -3.89 4.68 18.32
CA PHE A 597 -4.45 3.43 18.81
C PHE A 597 -5.16 3.65 20.15
N PHE A 598 -5.90 2.64 20.61
CA PHE A 598 -6.61 2.73 21.89
C PHE A 598 -6.68 1.42 22.67
N TRP A 599 -6.63 1.56 23.98
CA TRP A 599 -6.92 0.52 24.97
C TRP A 599 -8.24 0.85 25.67
N GLU A 600 -9.31 0.07 25.59
CA GLU A 600 -9.57 -1.17 24.84
C GLU A 600 -11.00 -1.08 24.26
N PHE A 601 -11.37 -1.91 23.29
CA PHE A 601 -12.72 -1.84 22.66
C PHE A 601 -13.88 -1.88 23.67
N ASN A 602 -13.75 -2.65 24.75
CA ASN A 602 -14.78 -2.77 25.78
C ASN A 602 -15.03 -1.44 26.53
N GLY A 603 -14.11 -0.47 26.48
CA GLY A 603 -14.29 0.82 27.11
C GLY A 603 -15.29 1.75 26.42
N ASP A 604 -15.54 1.54 25.12
CA ASP A 604 -16.43 2.38 24.32
C ASP A 604 -17.91 2.02 24.53
N THR A 605 -18.74 3.00 24.19
CA THR A 605 -20.19 2.92 24.03
C THR A 605 -20.64 1.83 23.06
N THR A 606 -21.89 1.39 23.19
CA THR A 606 -22.49 0.37 22.33
C THR A 606 -22.58 0.78 20.86
N ASP A 607 -22.50 2.08 20.57
CA ASP A 607 -22.44 2.67 19.24
C ASP A 607 -21.04 3.20 18.85
N GLY A 608 -19.96 2.83 19.56
CA GLY A 608 -18.58 3.07 19.11
C GLY A 608 -18.20 4.56 18.97
N GLU A 609 -18.74 5.41 19.84
CA GLU A 609 -18.56 6.87 19.82
C GLU A 609 -17.08 7.30 19.85
N LEU A 610 -16.24 6.68 20.68
CA LEU A 610 -14.82 7.03 20.77
C LEU A 610 -14.05 6.53 19.54
N VAL A 611 -14.32 5.33 19.04
CA VAL A 611 -13.75 4.82 17.77
C VAL A 611 -14.12 5.75 16.61
N LYS A 612 -15.38 6.21 16.55
CA LYS A 612 -15.85 7.18 15.56
C LYS A 612 -15.15 8.54 15.70
N ALA A 613 -14.89 9.00 16.92
CA ALA A 613 -14.13 10.24 17.17
C ALA A 613 -12.67 10.11 16.67
N ILE A 614 -11.98 8.99 16.94
CA ILE A 614 -10.62 8.75 16.39
C ILE A 614 -10.67 8.73 14.86
N SER A 615 -11.55 7.90 14.28
CA SER A 615 -11.68 7.73 12.82
C SER A 615 -12.01 9.04 12.09
N ASN A 616 -12.82 9.92 12.68
CA ASN A 616 -13.15 11.21 12.08
C ASN A 616 -12.05 12.25 12.32
N GLY A 617 -11.42 12.26 13.50
CA GLY A 617 -10.32 13.15 13.82
C GLY A 617 -9.06 12.90 12.97
N LEU A 618 -8.82 11.65 12.54
CA LEU A 618 -7.67 11.26 11.72
C LEU A 618 -7.81 11.52 10.21
N LYS A 619 -8.99 11.92 9.72
CA LYS A 619 -9.25 12.22 8.29
C LYS A 619 -8.80 13.63 7.88
#